data_AF-A0A496DZF5-F1
#
_entry.id   AF-A0A496DZF5-F1
#
_cell.length_a   1.000
_cell.length_b   1.000
_cell.length_c   1.000
_cell.angle_alpha   90.00
_cell.angle_beta   90.00
_cell.angle_gamma   90.00
#
_symmetry.space_group_name_H-M   'P 1'
#
loop_
_entity.id
_entity.type
_entity.pdbx_description
1 polymer ?
#
loop_
_entity_poly.entity_id
_entity_poly.type
_entity_poly.pdbx_seq_one_letter_code
_entity_poly.pdbx_strand_id
1 'polypeptide(L)'
;MGTIAGVANAVRTLEKNFWPEVTNSLRESEGLIHDLITDQLMSGLDENKEPLKPTYLDDPYFVETTKTPKAARAKARWYKAMKESITPPRSSDILHLPPRDPNTPNLIIRGDYHASITPIVQGGKDGGKIVTRSIGFYAGDDALEKKYGPGHLGLTPEARAYLIEERVVPALDKLFKKYGFK
;
A
#
# COMPACT_ATOMS: atom_id res chain seq x y z
N MET A 1 -35.12 -21.22 24.00
CA MET A 1 -34.73 -21.87 22.73
C MET A 1 -35.08 -20.91 21.60
N GLY A 2 -34.10 -20.49 20.78
CA GLY A 2 -34.37 -19.61 19.66
C GLY A 2 -35.27 -20.30 18.64
N THR A 3 -36.34 -19.63 18.20
CA THR A 3 -37.22 -20.19 17.16
C THR A 3 -36.48 -20.22 15.82
N ILE A 4 -36.88 -21.11 14.90
CA ILE A 4 -36.35 -21.13 13.52
C ILE A 4 -36.46 -19.74 12.88
N ALA A 5 -37.54 -19.01 13.16
CA ALA A 5 -37.73 -17.64 12.71
C ALA A 5 -36.67 -16.66 13.27
N GLY A 6 -36.29 -16.80 14.55
CA GLY A 6 -35.24 -16.00 15.17
C GLY A 6 -33.87 -16.26 14.55
N VAL A 7 -33.53 -17.52 14.30
CA VAL A 7 -32.28 -17.90 13.62
C VAL A 7 -32.25 -17.37 12.18
N ALA A 8 -33.33 -17.55 11.42
CA ALA A 8 -33.44 -17.04 10.05
C ALA A 8 -33.29 -15.52 9.99
N ASN A 9 -33.86 -14.79 10.97
CA ASN A 9 -33.72 -13.34 11.04
C ASN A 9 -32.27 -12.91 11.36
N ALA A 10 -31.59 -13.62 12.25
CA ALA A 10 -30.18 -13.37 12.56
C ALA A 10 -29.29 -13.54 11.32
N VAL A 11 -29.49 -14.62 10.56
CA VAL A 11 -28.74 -14.89 9.32
C VAL A 11 -28.97 -13.80 8.27
N ARG A 12 -30.23 -13.41 8.01
CA ARG A 12 -30.55 -12.32 7.06
C ARG A 12 -29.94 -10.98 7.47
N THR A 13 -29.93 -10.71 8.78
CA THR A 13 -29.36 -9.46 9.29
C THR A 13 -27.84 -9.48 9.16
N LEU A 14 -27.20 -10.60 9.44
CA LEU A 14 -25.77 -10.79 9.24
C LEU A 14 -25.38 -10.58 7.76
N GLU A 15 -26.07 -11.26 6.84
CA GLU A 15 -25.84 -11.12 5.38
C GLU A 15 -25.91 -9.65 4.94
N LYS A 16 -26.95 -8.93 5.38
CA LYS A 16 -27.15 -7.52 5.04
C LYS A 16 -26.04 -6.61 5.57
N ASN A 17 -25.44 -6.94 6.71
CA ASN A 17 -24.47 -6.07 7.38
C ASN A 17 -23.01 -6.52 7.16
N PHE A 18 -22.77 -7.69 6.56
CA PHE A 18 -21.43 -8.23 6.35
C PHE A 18 -20.53 -7.30 5.52
N TRP A 19 -20.91 -7.00 4.27
CA TRP A 19 -20.11 -6.14 3.40
C TRP A 19 -19.99 -4.68 3.89
N PRO A 20 -21.05 -4.06 4.44
CA PRO A 20 -20.93 -2.77 5.11
C PRO A 20 -19.91 -2.77 6.25
N GLU A 21 -19.90 -3.79 7.11
CA GLU A 21 -18.96 -3.89 8.23
C GLU A 21 -17.52 -4.00 7.74
N VAL A 22 -17.25 -4.89 6.76
CA VAL A 22 -15.93 -5.02 6.13
C VAL A 22 -15.49 -3.68 5.55
N THR A 23 -16.35 -3.02 4.78
CA THR A 23 -16.02 -1.74 4.13
C THR A 23 -15.74 -0.63 5.15
N ASN A 24 -16.52 -0.56 6.23
CA ASN A 24 -16.33 0.43 7.28
C ASN A 24 -15.03 0.17 8.06
N SER A 25 -14.72 -1.09 8.39
CA SER A 25 -13.45 -1.44 9.04
C SER A 25 -12.24 -1.02 8.20
N LEU A 26 -12.34 -1.12 6.87
CA LEU A 26 -11.28 -0.70 5.96
C LEU A 26 -11.19 0.83 5.87
N ARG A 27 -12.31 1.56 5.83
CA ARG A 27 -12.32 3.04 5.87
C ARG A 27 -11.70 3.58 7.15
N GLU A 28 -12.06 3.01 8.29
CA GLU A 28 -11.48 3.36 9.58
C GLU A 28 -9.98 3.04 9.66
N SER A 29 -9.49 2.20 8.74
CA SER A 29 -8.10 1.77 8.65
C SER A 29 -7.31 2.46 7.54
N GLU A 30 -7.82 3.53 6.92
CA GLU A 30 -7.09 4.26 5.87
C GLU A 30 -5.70 4.72 6.34
N GLY A 31 -5.55 5.16 7.59
CA GLY A 31 -4.24 5.47 8.17
C GLY A 31 -3.29 4.27 8.23
N LEU A 32 -3.78 3.09 8.64
CA LEU A 32 -2.98 1.87 8.64
C LEU A 32 -2.63 1.44 7.20
N ILE A 33 -3.56 1.55 6.25
CA ILE A 33 -3.31 1.23 4.85
C ILE A 33 -2.19 2.13 4.30
N HIS A 34 -2.21 3.42 4.64
CA HIS A 34 -1.13 4.35 4.31
C HIS A 34 0.20 3.90 4.90
N ASP A 35 0.24 3.59 6.20
CA ASP A 35 1.44 3.12 6.88
C ASP A 35 2.00 1.85 6.22
N LEU A 36 1.15 0.88 5.89
CA LEU A 36 1.54 -0.36 5.21
C LEU A 36 2.13 -0.11 3.82
N ILE A 37 1.55 0.82 3.04
CA ILE A 37 2.07 1.20 1.72
C ILE A 37 3.43 1.88 1.87
N THR A 38 3.59 2.77 2.85
CA THR A 38 4.90 3.40 3.07
C THR A 38 5.95 2.40 3.55
N ASP A 39 5.56 1.42 4.37
CA ASP A 39 6.43 0.35 4.87
C ASP A 39 6.95 -0.57 3.75
N GLN A 40 6.10 -0.95 2.79
CA GLN A 40 6.56 -1.71 1.61
C GLN A 40 7.46 -0.88 0.70
N LEU A 41 7.21 0.43 0.56
CA LEU A 41 8.05 1.33 -0.23
C LEU A 41 9.45 1.49 0.39
N MET A 42 9.59 1.35 1.72
CA MET A 42 10.91 1.23 2.38
C MET A 42 11.70 0.02 1.91
N SER A 43 11.01 -1.07 1.60
CA SER A 43 11.60 -2.29 1.04
C SER A 43 11.70 -2.25 -0.49
N GLY A 44 11.23 -1.17 -1.11
CA GLY A 44 11.31 -0.96 -2.56
C GLY A 44 10.51 -2.00 -3.34
N LEU A 45 9.36 -2.43 -2.82
CA LEU A 45 8.50 -3.45 -3.42
C LEU A 45 7.18 -2.86 -3.93
N ASP A 46 6.66 -3.46 -5.00
CA ASP A 46 5.29 -3.25 -5.48
C ASP A 46 4.28 -4.21 -4.84
N GLU A 47 3.01 -4.15 -5.26
CA GLU A 47 1.92 -5.01 -4.79
C GLU A 47 2.14 -6.53 -4.98
N ASN A 48 3.05 -6.90 -5.88
CA ASN A 48 3.40 -8.29 -6.21
C ASN A 48 4.68 -8.75 -5.51
N LYS A 49 5.26 -7.90 -4.64
CA LYS A 49 6.57 -8.09 -4.00
C LYS A 49 7.74 -8.07 -4.97
N GLU A 50 7.55 -7.48 -6.15
CA GLU A 50 8.63 -7.30 -7.11
C GLU A 50 9.36 -5.98 -6.82
N PRO A 51 10.70 -5.93 -7.00
CA PRO A 51 11.44 -4.70 -6.82
C PRO A 51 10.96 -3.61 -7.79
N LEU A 52 10.77 -2.40 -7.29
CA LEU A 52 10.35 -1.25 -8.10
C LEU A 52 11.28 -1.04 -9.29
N LYS A 53 10.68 -0.78 -10.46
CA LYS A 53 11.37 -0.46 -11.71
C LYS A 53 10.88 0.88 -12.27
N PRO A 54 11.76 1.67 -12.92
CA PRO A 54 13.17 1.37 -13.22
C PRO A 54 14.09 1.45 -12.00
N THR A 55 15.25 0.77 -12.06
CA THR A 55 16.31 0.90 -11.04
C THR A 55 17.04 2.23 -11.19
N TYR A 56 17.81 2.68 -10.20
CA TYR A 56 18.61 3.91 -10.34
C TYR A 56 19.53 3.89 -11.56
N LEU A 57 20.17 2.75 -11.84
CA LEU A 57 21.09 2.61 -12.96
C LEU A 57 20.40 2.50 -14.33
N ASP A 58 19.12 2.12 -14.35
CA ASP A 58 18.31 1.93 -15.57
C ASP A 58 17.26 3.04 -15.75
N ASP A 59 17.26 4.07 -14.90
CA ASP A 59 16.26 5.13 -14.89
C ASP A 59 16.47 6.11 -16.07
N PRO A 60 15.51 6.22 -17.01
CA PRO A 60 15.61 7.12 -18.16
C PRO A 60 15.85 8.58 -17.78
N TYR A 61 15.40 9.01 -16.59
CA TYR A 61 15.59 10.37 -16.09
C TYR A 61 17.07 10.82 -16.13
N PHE A 62 18.02 9.94 -15.82
CA PHE A 62 19.44 10.31 -15.85
C PHE A 62 19.98 10.47 -17.27
N VAL A 63 19.42 9.75 -18.24
CA VAL A 63 19.75 9.90 -19.66
C VAL A 63 19.18 11.22 -20.18
N GLU A 64 17.90 11.48 -19.91
CA GLU A 64 17.20 12.70 -20.36
C GLU A 64 17.79 13.99 -19.79
N THR A 65 18.36 13.94 -18.58
CA THR A 65 18.90 15.11 -17.89
C THR A 65 20.42 15.30 -18.05
N THR A 66 21.07 14.53 -18.92
CA THR A 66 22.52 14.66 -19.16
C THR A 66 22.88 14.61 -20.64
N LYS A 67 24.06 15.14 -20.99
CA LYS A 67 24.48 15.27 -22.40
C LYS A 67 25.08 13.99 -23.00
N THR A 68 25.49 13.01 -22.19
CA THR A 68 26.16 11.79 -22.66
C THR A 68 25.80 10.57 -21.80
N PRO A 69 25.82 9.34 -22.35
CA PRO A 69 25.58 8.12 -21.57
C PRO A 69 26.54 7.93 -20.40
N LYS A 70 27.80 8.34 -20.56
CA LYS A 70 28.81 8.30 -19.47
C LYS A 70 28.43 9.21 -18.31
N ALA A 71 27.95 10.42 -18.61
CA ALA A 71 27.48 11.37 -17.60
C ALA A 71 26.21 10.87 -16.91
N ALA A 72 25.25 10.31 -17.65
CA ALA A 72 24.05 9.69 -17.11
C ALA A 72 24.40 8.62 -16.06
N ARG A 73 25.30 7.69 -16.43
CA ARG A 73 25.72 6.60 -15.53
C ARG A 73 26.45 7.11 -14.29
N ALA A 74 27.29 8.13 -14.43
CA ALA A 74 27.97 8.74 -13.29
C ALA A 74 26.97 9.41 -12.33
N LYS A 75 26.00 10.16 -12.86
CA LYS A 75 24.93 10.81 -12.08
C LYS A 75 24.05 9.79 -11.37
N ALA A 76 23.64 8.72 -12.06
CA ALA A 76 22.87 7.62 -11.49
C ALA A 76 23.58 6.94 -10.31
N ARG A 77 24.88 6.63 -10.46
CA ARG A 77 25.71 6.06 -9.38
C ARG A 77 25.84 7.00 -8.19
N TRP A 78 26.10 8.28 -8.45
CA TRP A 78 26.18 9.28 -7.39
C TRP A 78 24.84 9.43 -6.66
N TYR A 79 23.73 9.47 -7.39
CA TYR A 79 22.40 9.59 -6.82
C TYR A 79 22.06 8.36 -5.95
N LYS A 80 22.31 7.16 -6.46
CA LYS A 80 22.19 5.90 -5.71
C LYS A 80 22.97 5.96 -4.39
N ALA A 81 24.27 6.30 -4.45
CA ALA A 81 25.12 6.36 -3.27
C ALA A 81 24.64 7.41 -2.25
N MET A 82 24.20 8.57 -2.73
CA MET A 82 23.60 9.60 -1.87
C MET A 82 22.32 9.09 -1.20
N LYS A 83 21.47 8.35 -1.92
CA LYS A 83 20.23 7.78 -1.36
C LYS A 83 20.50 6.72 -0.31
N GLU A 84 21.44 5.83 -0.60
CA GLU A 84 21.92 4.82 0.34
C GLU A 84 22.53 5.45 1.60
N SER A 85 23.22 6.58 1.48
CA SER A 85 23.75 7.31 2.64
C SER A 85 22.68 7.99 3.50
N ILE A 86 21.60 8.53 2.90
CA ILE A 86 20.54 9.23 3.64
C ILE A 86 19.57 8.23 4.27
N THR A 87 19.20 7.21 3.51
CA THR A 87 18.23 6.18 3.92
C THR A 87 18.79 4.81 3.51
N PRO A 88 19.68 4.25 4.35
CA PRO A 88 20.27 2.94 4.12
C PRO A 88 19.20 1.85 4.00
N PRO A 89 19.39 0.86 3.12
CA PRO A 89 18.52 -0.31 3.10
C PRO A 89 18.45 -0.97 4.48
N ARG A 90 17.22 -1.14 4.97
CA ARG A 90 16.92 -1.81 6.23
C ARG A 90 15.60 -2.55 6.08
N SER A 91 15.35 -3.48 6.98
CA SER A 91 14.05 -4.14 7.06
C SER A 91 12.96 -3.13 7.39
N SER A 92 11.76 -3.39 6.87
CA SER A 92 10.59 -2.57 7.16
C SER A 92 10.11 -2.79 8.60
N ASP A 93 9.41 -1.80 9.16
CA ASP A 93 9.09 -1.74 10.58
C ASP A 93 7.83 -2.55 10.91
N ILE A 94 6.81 -2.50 10.05
CA ILE A 94 5.51 -3.13 10.29
C ILE A 94 5.49 -4.55 9.75
N LEU A 95 5.86 -4.73 8.48
CA LEU A 95 5.76 -6.00 7.78
C LEU A 95 7.04 -6.84 7.85
N HIS A 96 8.10 -6.30 8.44
CA HIS A 96 9.41 -6.95 8.55
C HIS A 96 9.95 -7.46 7.21
N LEU A 97 9.64 -6.72 6.12
CA LEU A 97 10.08 -7.04 4.78
C LEU A 97 11.61 -6.89 4.67
N PRO A 98 12.26 -7.65 3.76
CA PRO A 98 13.70 -7.61 3.61
C PRO A 98 14.18 -6.23 3.12
N PRO A 99 15.42 -5.81 3.45
CA PRO A 99 16.01 -4.60 2.92
C PRO A 99 15.98 -4.56 1.39
N ARG A 100 15.65 -3.40 0.81
CA ARG A 100 15.71 -3.19 -0.65
C ARG A 100 17.12 -3.39 -1.20
N ASP A 101 17.23 -3.82 -2.46
CA ASP A 101 18.50 -3.73 -3.18
C ASP A 101 18.93 -2.24 -3.25
N PRO A 102 20.21 -1.90 -3.01
CA PRO A 102 20.67 -0.51 -3.07
C PRO A 102 20.35 0.20 -4.41
N ASN A 103 20.27 -0.55 -5.50
CA ASN A 103 19.93 -0.05 -6.84
C ASN A 103 18.41 0.13 -7.05
N THR A 104 17.56 -0.49 -6.23
CA THR A 104 16.12 -0.28 -6.26
C THR A 104 15.81 1.15 -5.80
N PRO A 105 14.94 1.88 -6.53
CA PRO A 105 14.61 3.25 -6.22
C PRO A 105 13.99 3.35 -4.82
N ASN A 106 14.49 4.30 -4.07
CA ASN A 106 13.94 4.71 -2.79
C ASN A 106 13.02 5.92 -2.99
N LEU A 107 11.74 5.76 -2.68
CA LEU A 107 10.73 6.82 -2.81
C LEU A 107 10.56 7.69 -1.54
N ILE A 108 11.42 7.50 -0.52
CA ILE A 108 11.36 8.14 0.82
C ILE A 108 12.06 9.50 0.85
N ILE A 109 12.37 10.07 -0.32
CA ILE A 109 13.33 11.16 -0.44
C ILE A 109 12.79 12.46 0.13
N ARG A 110 11.50 12.69 -0.05
CA ARG A 110 10.79 13.83 0.50
C ARG A 110 9.52 13.29 1.11
N GLY A 111 9.26 13.71 2.35
CA GLY A 111 8.03 13.36 3.04
C GLY A 111 6.76 13.83 2.30
N ASP A 112 6.89 14.73 1.32
CA ASP A 112 5.78 15.20 0.50
C ASP A 112 5.14 14.10 -0.36
N TYR A 113 5.94 13.18 -0.93
CA TYR A 113 5.41 12.04 -1.68
C TYR A 113 4.74 11.03 -0.76
N HIS A 114 5.37 10.70 0.37
CA HIS A 114 4.75 9.81 1.34
C HIS A 114 3.46 10.43 1.89
N ALA A 115 3.42 11.74 2.13
CA ALA A 115 2.23 12.45 2.58
C ALA A 115 1.15 12.58 1.50
N SER A 116 1.50 12.50 0.20
CA SER A 116 0.51 12.54 -0.88
C SER A 116 -0.18 11.20 -1.09
N ILE A 117 0.40 10.08 -0.64
CA ILE A 117 -0.22 8.75 -0.71
C ILE A 117 -1.52 8.80 0.08
N THR A 118 -2.63 8.63 -0.63
CA THR A 118 -3.98 8.70 -0.07
C THR A 118 -4.71 7.42 -0.43
N PRO A 119 -4.88 6.47 0.50
CA PRO A 119 -5.78 5.35 0.31
C PRO A 119 -7.23 5.83 0.42
N ILE A 120 -8.07 5.33 -0.48
CA ILE A 120 -9.50 5.64 -0.53
C ILE A 120 -10.25 4.32 -0.58
N VAL A 121 -11.10 4.08 0.42
CA VAL A 121 -11.96 2.89 0.44
C VAL A 121 -13.33 3.19 -0.16
N GLN A 122 -13.51 2.78 -1.41
CA GLN A 122 -14.75 2.92 -2.15
C GLN A 122 -15.72 1.80 -1.77
N GLY A 123 -16.99 2.09 -1.55
CA GLY A 123 -18.00 1.04 -1.32
C GLY A 123 -18.37 0.29 -2.61
N GLY A 124 -18.90 -0.92 -2.48
CA GLY A 124 -19.34 -1.76 -3.60
C GLY A 124 -20.37 -2.79 -3.17
N LYS A 125 -21.08 -3.39 -4.14
CA LYS A 125 -22.07 -4.47 -3.88
C LYS A 125 -21.41 -5.74 -3.30
N ASP A 126 -20.17 -5.99 -3.67
CA ASP A 126 -19.41 -7.20 -3.33
C ASP A 126 -18.30 -6.93 -2.31
N GLY A 127 -18.50 -5.92 -1.45
CA GLY A 127 -17.44 -5.34 -0.63
C GLY A 127 -16.67 -4.27 -1.39
N GLY A 128 -16.19 -3.28 -0.64
CA GLY A 128 -15.50 -2.13 -1.22
C GLY A 128 -14.19 -2.44 -1.94
N LYS A 129 -13.60 -1.42 -2.56
CA LYS A 129 -12.26 -1.45 -3.16
C LYS A 129 -11.35 -0.44 -2.46
N ILE A 130 -10.12 -0.85 -2.17
CA ILE A 130 -9.04 0.07 -1.80
C ILE A 130 -8.43 0.63 -3.09
N VAL A 131 -8.45 1.95 -3.24
CA VAL A 131 -7.79 2.67 -4.32
C VAL A 131 -6.77 3.61 -3.70
N THR A 132 -5.49 3.42 -3.98
CA THR A 132 -4.45 4.36 -3.56
C THR A 132 -4.15 5.33 -4.69
N ARG A 133 -3.94 6.60 -4.34
CA ARG A 133 -3.50 7.66 -5.26
C ARG A 133 -2.45 8.53 -4.60
N SER A 134 -1.62 9.19 -5.39
CA SER A 134 -0.85 10.35 -4.93
C SER A 134 -1.66 11.63 -5.16
N ILE A 135 -2.08 12.33 -4.11
CA ILE A 135 -2.88 13.57 -4.21
C ILE A 135 -2.05 14.76 -3.72
N GLY A 136 -1.92 15.80 -4.56
CA GLY A 136 -1.23 17.04 -4.21
C GLY A 136 0.30 16.95 -4.29
N PHE A 137 0.83 15.93 -4.98
CA PHE A 137 2.27 15.81 -5.20
C PHE A 137 2.73 16.84 -6.24
N TYR A 138 3.85 17.51 -5.98
CA TYR A 138 4.31 18.64 -6.79
C TYR A 138 4.57 18.29 -8.27
N ALA A 139 4.86 17.01 -8.57
CA ALA A 139 5.11 16.53 -9.92
C ALA A 139 3.81 16.13 -10.67
N GLY A 140 2.65 16.22 -10.01
CA GLY A 140 1.36 15.76 -10.51
C GLY A 140 0.91 14.45 -9.86
N ASP A 141 -0.40 14.27 -9.78
CA ASP A 141 -1.06 13.17 -9.07
C ASP A 141 -0.84 11.78 -9.69
N ASP A 142 -0.36 11.72 -10.95
CA ASP A 142 -0.10 10.46 -11.68
C ASP A 142 1.37 10.27 -12.08
N ALA A 143 2.26 11.14 -11.61
CA ALA A 143 3.64 11.18 -12.07
C ALA A 143 4.43 9.91 -11.71
N LEU A 144 4.17 9.35 -10.52
CA LEU A 144 4.87 8.14 -10.08
C LEU A 144 4.21 6.88 -10.62
N GLU A 145 2.90 6.86 -10.78
CA GLU A 145 2.15 5.78 -11.46
C GLU A 145 2.62 5.62 -12.90
N LYS A 146 2.88 6.72 -13.62
CA LYS A 146 3.45 6.70 -14.97
C LYS A 146 4.86 6.10 -15.01
N LYS A 147 5.64 6.28 -13.94
CA LYS A 147 7.06 5.87 -13.90
C LYS A 147 7.24 4.44 -13.38
N TYR A 148 6.59 4.11 -12.28
CA TYR A 148 6.74 2.84 -11.56
C TYR A 148 5.59 1.87 -11.80
N GLY A 149 4.59 2.27 -12.60
CA GLY A 149 3.38 1.49 -12.87
C GLY A 149 2.34 1.65 -11.74
N PRO A 150 1.06 1.34 -11.98
CA PRO A 150 0.00 1.54 -10.99
C PRO A 150 0.15 0.64 -9.74
N GLY A 151 0.83 -0.51 -9.85
CA GLY A 151 0.99 -1.47 -8.76
C GLY A 151 1.93 -1.06 -7.63
N HIS A 152 2.73 0.01 -7.80
CA HIS A 152 3.67 0.44 -6.75
C HIS A 152 3.00 0.90 -5.44
N LEU A 153 1.73 1.32 -5.51
CA LEU A 153 0.92 1.73 -4.35
C LEU A 153 -0.11 0.68 -3.93
N GLY A 154 -0.14 -0.49 -4.57
CA GLY A 154 -0.99 -1.60 -4.15
C GLY A 154 -0.36 -2.34 -2.97
N LEU A 155 -1.21 -2.92 -2.12
CA LEU A 155 -0.77 -3.66 -0.93
C LEU A 155 -0.15 -5.00 -1.32
N THR A 156 1.02 -5.31 -0.81
CA THR A 156 1.63 -6.66 -0.87
C THR A 156 0.73 -7.76 -0.25
N PRO A 157 0.95 -9.05 -0.55
CA PRO A 157 0.24 -10.15 0.12
C PRO A 157 0.32 -10.08 1.66
N GLU A 158 1.48 -9.74 2.21
CA GLU A 158 1.70 -9.58 3.66
C GLU A 158 0.89 -8.43 4.21
N ALA A 159 0.90 -7.27 3.54
CA ALA A 159 0.12 -6.11 3.94
C ALA A 159 -1.39 -6.41 3.92
N ARG A 160 -1.86 -7.16 2.92
CA ARG A 160 -3.27 -7.60 2.85
C ARG A 160 -3.62 -8.55 3.98
N ALA A 161 -2.76 -9.53 4.27
CA ALA A 161 -2.97 -10.45 5.38
C ALA A 161 -3.01 -9.71 6.72
N TYR A 162 -2.05 -8.82 6.96
CA TYR A 162 -1.99 -7.98 8.15
C TYR A 162 -3.27 -7.15 8.32
N LEU A 163 -3.73 -6.49 7.25
CA LEU A 163 -4.95 -5.69 7.28
C LEU A 163 -6.20 -6.54 7.59
N ILE A 164 -6.26 -7.77 7.05
CA ILE A 164 -7.36 -8.70 7.32
C ILE A 164 -7.35 -9.11 8.79
N GLU A 165 -6.20 -9.55 9.31
CA GLU A 165 -6.04 -10.04 10.67
C GLU A 165 -6.30 -8.95 11.71
N GLU A 166 -5.77 -7.75 11.50
CA GLU A 166 -5.82 -6.68 12.50
C GLU A 166 -7.12 -5.86 12.45
N ARG A 167 -7.82 -5.83 11.31
CA ARG A 167 -8.97 -4.93 11.12
C ARG A 167 -10.25 -5.64 10.72
N VAL A 168 -10.18 -6.53 9.74
CA VAL A 168 -11.38 -7.18 9.19
C VAL A 168 -11.87 -8.28 10.12
N VAL A 169 -11.00 -9.19 10.56
CA VAL A 169 -11.37 -10.30 11.46
C VAL A 169 -11.99 -9.78 12.77
N PRO A 170 -11.40 -8.81 13.49
CA PRO A 170 -12.00 -8.26 14.70
C PRO A 170 -13.36 -7.58 14.47
N ALA A 171 -13.55 -6.94 13.31
CA ALA A 171 -14.83 -6.33 12.95
C ALA A 171 -15.91 -7.39 12.71
N LEU A 172 -15.57 -8.46 11.97
CA LEU A 172 -16.46 -9.59 11.74
C LEU A 172 -16.80 -10.33 13.04
N ASP A 173 -15.83 -10.54 13.93
CA ASP A 173 -16.07 -11.14 15.25
C ASP A 173 -17.07 -10.33 16.08
N LYS A 174 -16.95 -8.99 16.07
CA LYS A 174 -17.91 -8.10 16.74
C LYS A 174 -19.29 -8.22 16.10
N LEU A 175 -19.36 -8.30 14.78
CA LEU A 175 -20.61 -8.45 14.03
C LEU A 175 -21.30 -9.79 14.35
N PHE A 176 -20.56 -10.89 14.35
CA PHE A 176 -21.07 -12.22 14.68
C PHE A 176 -21.62 -12.26 16.11
N LYS A 177 -20.86 -11.76 17.09
CA LYS A 177 -21.29 -11.67 18.49
C LYS A 177 -22.55 -10.83 18.65
N LYS A 178 -22.66 -9.70 17.94
CA LYS A 178 -23.83 -8.81 17.95
C LYS A 178 -25.11 -9.52 17.54
N TYR A 179 -25.03 -10.48 16.61
CA TYR A 179 -26.19 -11.24 16.13
C TYR A 179 -26.31 -12.64 16.75
N GLY A 180 -25.53 -12.94 17.80
CA GLY A 180 -25.65 -14.17 18.57
C GLY A 180 -25.00 -15.39 17.93
N PHE A 181 -24.13 -15.18 16.93
CA PHE A 181 -23.25 -16.22 16.39
C PHE A 181 -22.03 -16.36 17.32
N LYS A 182 -21.61 -17.59 17.57
CA LYS A 182 -20.44 -17.92 18.41
C LYS A 182 -19.25 -18.25 17.54
#